data_AF-A0A0N0NNS8-F1
#
_entry.id   AF-A0A0N0NNS8-F1
#
_cell.length_a   1.000
_cell.length_b   1.000
_cell.length_c   1.000
_cell.angle_alpha   90.00
_cell.angle_beta   90.00
_cell.angle_gamma   90.00
#
_symmetry.space_group_name_H-M   'P 1'
#
loop_
_entity.id
_entity.type
_entity.pdbx_description
1 polymer ?
#
loop_
_entity_poly.entity_id
_entity_poly.type
_entity_poly.pdbx_seq_one_letter_code
_entity_poly.pdbx_strand_id
1 'polypeptide(L)'
;MTSSGLNLSNLISSAKTPSNHNGTVPSTKNKASGSKSSIFTAHNKNVKKRAAADEQSSGEQRHKTSANIGRASDTDLHRSKRKMLEKTRLYNAMKRGEYLDQNGEHDRGGLVDFDKKWADSQEDHDELVESSSDNDSSDDNDNENPDQEEKQVQWLDEFSRLITGTPAQHRKYLRRQRIQLAAQAAMEDASARPALPSTLIYGDTIQTAAFNPDTVISDRMSELAAKRDKEATPPPETHYDGEAEIRTKGTGFYGFSKDEELRKQEQKGLEEERAETERKRKERAEKVEARRREVEERRQAVLAKKAEREGREVDSFLEGLGEEMLAGADTSKGGNDGGVG
;
A
#
# COMPACT_ATOMS: atom_id res chain seq x y z
N MET A 1 49.92 61.86 -5.13
CA MET A 1 48.63 62.43 -5.60
C MET A 1 48.67 62.31 -7.12
N THR A 2 47.78 61.65 -7.85
CA THR A 2 46.38 61.28 -7.63
C THR A 2 46.03 59.96 -8.34
N SER A 3 45.06 59.30 -7.72
CA SER A 3 44.23 58.14 -8.08
C SER A 3 43.98 57.86 -9.58
N SER A 4 44.24 56.61 -9.98
CA SER A 4 43.60 55.95 -11.13
C SER A 4 42.47 55.06 -10.61
N GLY A 5 41.22 55.43 -10.87
CA GLY A 5 40.07 54.61 -10.54
C GLY A 5 38.80 55.34 -10.93
N LEU A 6 38.14 54.86 -11.99
CA LEU A 6 36.74 55.09 -12.37
C LEU A 6 36.51 54.49 -13.78
N ASN A 7 36.39 53.16 -13.90
CA ASN A 7 36.03 52.49 -15.17
C ASN A 7 35.07 51.29 -14.94
N LEU A 8 34.29 51.29 -13.85
CA LEU A 8 33.31 50.24 -13.55
C LEU A 8 31.85 50.73 -13.57
N SER A 9 31.62 52.05 -13.48
CA SER A 9 30.29 52.64 -13.45
C SER A 9 29.59 52.68 -14.82
N ASN A 10 30.32 52.70 -15.93
CA ASN A 10 29.73 52.79 -17.28
C ASN A 10 29.26 51.44 -17.85
N LEU A 11 29.64 50.30 -17.25
CA LEU A 11 29.26 48.95 -17.70
C LEU A 11 27.91 48.48 -17.13
N ILE A 12 27.49 49.01 -15.99
CA ILE A 12 26.26 48.58 -15.30
C ILE A 12 25.00 49.18 -15.95
N SER A 13 25.14 50.29 -16.68
CA SER A 13 24.04 51.01 -17.34
C SER A 13 23.45 50.28 -18.56
N SER A 14 24.13 49.28 -19.12
CA SER A 14 23.71 48.60 -20.35
C SER A 14 22.85 47.35 -20.12
N ALA A 15 22.62 46.92 -18.88
CA ALA A 15 21.97 45.64 -18.57
C ALA A 15 20.45 45.74 -18.33
N LYS A 16 19.80 46.88 -18.62
CA LYS A 16 18.40 47.12 -18.26
C LYS A 16 17.58 47.71 -19.40
N THR A 17 17.42 46.97 -20.50
CA THR A 17 16.33 47.17 -21.46
C THR A 17 15.76 45.82 -21.90
N PRO A 18 14.43 45.59 -21.83
CA PRO A 18 13.82 44.44 -22.47
C PRO A 18 13.72 44.71 -23.99
N SER A 19 14.45 43.94 -24.80
CA SER A 19 14.31 43.98 -26.26
C SER A 19 12.99 43.32 -26.69
N ASN A 20 12.09 44.16 -27.21
CA ASN A 20 10.88 43.73 -27.88
C ASN A 20 11.25 43.27 -29.30
N HIS A 21 11.33 41.97 -29.55
CA HIS A 21 11.60 41.42 -30.87
C HIS A 21 10.32 41.35 -31.70
N ASN A 22 10.04 42.41 -32.48
CA ASN A 22 9.17 42.33 -33.65
C ASN A 22 10.02 41.92 -34.87
N GLY A 23 10.12 40.61 -35.11
CA GLY A 23 10.68 40.05 -36.33
C GLY A 23 9.58 39.72 -37.32
N THR A 24 9.46 40.52 -38.38
CA THR A 24 8.61 40.25 -39.55
C THR A 24 9.24 39.15 -40.41
N VAL A 25 8.58 38.00 -40.55
CA VAL A 25 8.95 36.90 -41.45
C VAL A 25 7.74 36.59 -42.34
N PRO A 26 7.92 36.32 -43.65
CA PRO A 26 6.80 36.25 -44.59
C PRO A 26 5.92 35.01 -44.38
N SER A 27 4.62 35.27 -44.44
CA SER A 27 3.51 34.35 -44.26
C SER A 27 3.43 33.29 -45.36
N THR A 28 3.67 32.03 -45.02
CA THR A 28 3.08 30.89 -45.73
C THR A 28 1.70 30.61 -45.15
N LYS A 29 0.70 30.54 -46.03
CA LYS A 29 -0.72 30.44 -45.71
C LYS A 29 -1.06 29.15 -44.98
N ASN A 30 -1.02 29.16 -43.66
CA ASN A 30 -1.65 28.14 -42.84
C ASN A 30 -3.11 28.53 -42.57
N LYS A 31 -4.04 27.69 -43.03
CA LYS A 31 -5.48 27.78 -42.75
C LYS A 31 -5.69 28.09 -41.26
N ALA A 32 -6.48 29.13 -40.97
CA ALA A 32 -6.89 29.48 -39.61
C ALA A 32 -7.65 28.30 -38.98
N SER A 33 -6.96 27.46 -38.21
CA SER A 33 -7.61 26.59 -37.25
C SER A 33 -8.18 27.52 -36.18
N GLY A 34 -9.51 27.57 -36.06
CA GLY A 34 -10.20 28.35 -35.03
C GLY A 34 -9.52 28.17 -33.68
N SER A 35 -9.40 29.27 -32.94
CA SER A 35 -8.71 29.34 -31.66
C SER A 35 -8.99 28.09 -30.83
N LYS A 36 -7.96 27.26 -30.63
CA LYS A 36 -8.04 26.12 -29.73
C LYS A 36 -8.41 26.71 -28.37
N SER A 37 -9.60 26.38 -27.86
CA SER A 37 -10.00 26.77 -26.51
C SER A 37 -8.91 26.29 -25.57
N SER A 38 -8.24 27.22 -24.88
CA SER A 38 -7.22 26.95 -23.88
C SER A 38 -7.71 25.85 -22.92
N ILE A 39 -6.82 24.97 -22.46
CA ILE A 39 -7.15 23.94 -21.45
C ILE A 39 -7.80 24.58 -20.20
N PHE A 40 -7.53 25.85 -19.94
CA PHE A 40 -8.11 26.63 -18.84
C PHE A 40 -9.43 27.34 -19.19
N THR A 41 -9.85 27.36 -20.47
CA THR A 41 -11.14 27.93 -20.90
C THR A 41 -12.10 26.89 -21.49
N ALA A 42 -11.58 25.75 -21.94
CA ALA A 42 -12.32 24.61 -22.45
C ALA A 42 -12.95 23.83 -21.29
N HIS A 43 -14.13 24.25 -20.85
CA HIS A 43 -14.93 23.40 -19.98
C HIS A 43 -15.34 22.16 -20.77
N ASN A 44 -14.88 20.98 -20.34
CA ASN A 44 -15.29 19.70 -20.94
C ASN A 44 -16.81 19.71 -21.14
N LYS A 45 -17.26 19.43 -22.36
CA LYS A 45 -18.68 19.25 -22.67
C LYS A 45 -19.17 18.18 -21.68
N ASN A 46 -20.04 18.56 -20.74
CA ASN A 46 -20.60 17.77 -19.63
C ASN A 46 -20.03 18.00 -18.20
N VAL A 47 -18.99 18.80 -17.98
CA VAL A 47 -18.54 19.11 -16.60
C VAL A 47 -19.62 19.86 -15.81
N LYS A 48 -20.25 20.87 -16.42
CA LYS A 48 -21.37 21.59 -15.78
C LYS A 48 -22.57 20.68 -15.45
N LYS A 49 -22.84 19.68 -16.31
CA LYS A 49 -23.91 18.70 -16.07
C LYS A 49 -23.57 17.75 -14.93
N ARG A 50 -22.30 17.36 -14.79
CA ARG A 50 -21.83 16.52 -13.69
C ARG A 50 -21.85 17.29 -12.37
N ALA A 51 -21.33 18.51 -12.35
CA ALA A 51 -21.36 19.37 -11.17
C ALA A 51 -22.80 19.62 -10.68
N ALA A 52 -23.74 19.90 -11.58
CA ALA A 52 -25.15 20.06 -11.21
C ALA A 52 -25.81 18.77 -10.71
N ALA A 53 -25.39 17.60 -11.22
CA ALA A 53 -25.88 16.31 -10.73
C ALA A 53 -25.32 15.97 -9.34
N ASP A 54 -24.06 16.37 -9.06
CA ASP A 54 -23.43 16.20 -7.77
C ASP A 54 -24.09 17.10 -6.71
N GLU A 55 -24.43 18.36 -7.03
CA GLU A 55 -25.19 19.29 -6.16
C GLU A 55 -26.61 18.79 -5.82
N GLN A 56 -27.25 18.07 -6.75
CA GLN A 56 -28.59 17.51 -6.54
C GLN A 56 -28.56 16.20 -5.75
N SER A 57 -27.40 15.54 -5.62
CA SER A 57 -27.25 14.35 -4.78
C SER A 57 -26.90 14.79 -3.36
N SER A 58 -27.81 14.56 -2.41
CA SER A 58 -27.69 14.99 -1.00
C SER A 58 -26.65 14.20 -0.19
N GLY A 59 -25.48 13.89 -0.77
CA GLY A 59 -24.38 13.17 -0.11
C GLY A 59 -24.54 11.65 -0.02
N GLU A 60 -25.66 11.09 -0.45
CA GLU A 60 -25.87 9.63 -0.47
C GLU A 60 -25.37 9.02 -1.79
N GLN A 61 -24.38 8.12 -1.71
CA GLN A 61 -23.92 7.33 -2.85
C GLN A 61 -24.99 6.34 -3.29
N ARG A 62 -25.74 6.67 -4.35
CA ARG A 62 -26.72 5.75 -4.95
C ARG A 62 -26.02 4.78 -5.90
N HIS A 63 -25.71 3.58 -5.42
CA HIS A 63 -25.24 2.50 -6.28
C HIS A 63 -26.33 2.10 -7.27
N LYS A 64 -26.10 2.37 -8.57
CA LYS A 64 -27.00 1.90 -9.62
C LYS A 64 -26.69 0.44 -9.91
N THR A 65 -27.63 -0.44 -9.59
CA THR A 65 -27.60 -1.85 -10.03
C THR A 65 -27.90 -1.97 -11.52
N SER A 66 -27.59 -3.10 -12.15
CA SER A 66 -27.85 -3.35 -13.59
C SER A 66 -29.31 -3.11 -14.01
N ALA A 67 -30.26 -3.26 -13.07
CA ALA A 67 -31.68 -2.93 -13.26
C ALA A 67 -31.96 -1.43 -13.47
N ASN A 68 -31.12 -0.56 -12.91
CA ASN A 68 -31.25 0.91 -12.97
C ASN A 68 -30.38 1.57 -14.05
N ILE A 69 -29.50 0.82 -14.71
CA ILE A 69 -28.58 1.34 -15.75
C ILE A 69 -29.32 1.65 -17.07
N GLY A 70 -30.49 1.05 -17.29
CA GLY A 70 -31.24 1.18 -18.54
C GLY A 70 -30.54 0.49 -19.72
N ARG A 71 -31.30 0.16 -20.77
CA ARG A 71 -30.72 -0.38 -22.01
C ARG A 71 -29.97 0.76 -22.72
N ALA A 72 -28.66 0.61 -22.90
CA ALA A 72 -27.86 1.56 -23.68
C ALA A 72 -28.44 1.69 -25.09
N SER A 73 -28.37 2.90 -25.66
CA SER A 73 -28.81 3.12 -27.03
C SER A 73 -28.00 2.24 -27.99
N ASP A 74 -28.65 1.74 -29.04
CA ASP A 74 -28.01 0.81 -29.99
C ASP A 74 -26.78 1.46 -30.66
N THR A 75 -26.83 2.78 -30.88
CA THR A 75 -25.72 3.57 -31.43
C THR A 75 -24.51 3.63 -30.48
N ASP A 76 -24.73 3.78 -29.17
CA ASP A 76 -23.66 3.75 -28.17
C ASP A 76 -23.02 2.36 -28.06
N LEU A 77 -23.83 1.31 -28.20
CA LEU A 77 -23.38 -0.08 -28.20
C LEU A 77 -22.53 -0.39 -29.45
N HIS A 78 -22.94 0.08 -30.63
CA HIS A 78 -22.12 -0.04 -31.84
C HIS A 78 -20.80 0.74 -31.73
N ARG A 79 -20.83 1.95 -31.16
CA ARG A 79 -19.63 2.75 -30.93
C ARG A 79 -18.68 2.08 -29.94
N SER A 80 -19.18 1.51 -28.85
CA SER A 80 -18.36 0.83 -27.85
C SER A 80 -17.73 -0.45 -28.42
N LYS A 81 -18.49 -1.25 -29.17
CA LYS A 81 -17.98 -2.42 -29.89
C LYS A 81 -16.85 -2.05 -30.86
N ARG A 82 -17.02 -1.00 -31.67
CA ARG A 82 -15.97 -0.56 -32.59
C ARG A 82 -14.68 -0.18 -31.87
N LYS A 83 -14.78 0.60 -30.78
CA LYS A 83 -13.60 0.99 -29.98
C LYS A 83 -12.92 -0.20 -29.31
N MET A 84 -13.69 -1.20 -28.89
CA MET A 84 -13.16 -2.43 -28.31
C MET A 84 -12.32 -3.18 -29.35
N LEU A 85 -12.84 -3.32 -30.58
CA LEU A 85 -12.13 -3.96 -31.69
C LEU A 85 -10.85 -3.20 -32.10
N GLU A 86 -10.89 -1.86 -32.07
CA GLU A 86 -9.70 -1.04 -32.32
C GLU A 86 -8.63 -1.27 -31.24
N LYS A 87 -9.02 -1.38 -29.96
CA LYS A 87 -8.11 -1.67 -28.85
C LYS A 87 -7.52 -3.08 -28.91
N THR A 88 -8.33 -4.10 -29.26
CA THR A 88 -7.81 -5.46 -29.39
C THR A 88 -6.84 -5.58 -30.55
N ARG A 89 -7.13 -4.93 -31.68
CA ARG A 89 -6.19 -4.83 -32.80
C ARG A 89 -4.88 -4.16 -32.38
N LEU A 90 -4.95 -3.05 -31.64
CA LEU A 90 -3.79 -2.34 -31.13
C LEU A 90 -2.96 -3.22 -30.19
N TYR A 91 -3.59 -3.89 -29.24
CA TYR A 91 -2.91 -4.79 -28.30
C TYR A 91 -2.22 -5.94 -29.03
N ASN A 92 -2.87 -6.54 -30.03
CA ASN A 92 -2.27 -7.61 -30.83
C ASN A 92 -1.07 -7.11 -31.66
N ALA A 93 -1.13 -5.88 -32.18
CA ALA A 93 0.00 -5.27 -32.88
C ALA A 93 1.17 -4.96 -31.93
N MET A 94 0.89 -4.46 -30.72
CA MET A 94 1.90 -4.25 -29.69
C MET A 94 2.54 -5.56 -29.24
N LYS A 95 1.73 -6.61 -29.03
CA LYS A 95 2.22 -7.95 -28.69
C LYS A 95 3.10 -8.54 -29.79
N ARG A 96 2.86 -8.19 -31.05
CA ARG A 96 3.67 -8.62 -32.20
C ARG A 96 4.89 -7.71 -32.47
N GLY A 97 4.99 -6.56 -31.80
CA GLY A 97 6.02 -5.56 -32.08
C GLY A 97 5.79 -4.74 -33.37
N GLU A 98 4.61 -4.85 -33.99
CA GLU A 98 4.22 -4.15 -35.22
C GLU A 98 3.51 -2.81 -34.95
N TYR A 99 3.67 -2.25 -33.75
CA TYR A 99 3.06 -0.96 -33.42
C TYR A 99 3.84 0.18 -34.07
N LEU A 100 3.18 0.91 -34.98
CA LEU A 100 3.65 2.16 -35.56
C LEU A 100 2.93 3.31 -34.85
N ASP A 101 3.65 4.24 -34.26
CA ASP A 101 3.04 5.47 -33.74
C ASP A 101 2.53 6.35 -34.90
N GLN A 102 1.71 7.37 -34.60
CA GLN A 102 1.14 8.31 -35.57
C GLN A 102 2.18 9.05 -36.43
N ASN A 103 3.45 9.00 -36.04
CA ASN A 103 4.59 9.55 -36.77
C ASN A 103 5.29 8.56 -37.71
N GLY A 104 4.81 7.30 -37.81
CA GLY A 104 5.34 6.29 -38.73
C GLY A 104 6.70 5.71 -38.33
N GLU A 105 7.20 6.05 -37.14
CA GLU A 105 8.43 5.51 -36.59
C GLU A 105 8.12 4.31 -35.70
N HIS A 106 8.86 3.21 -35.88
CA HIS A 106 8.82 2.07 -34.98
C HIS A 106 9.33 2.55 -33.63
N ASP A 107 8.45 2.59 -32.64
CA ASP A 107 8.85 2.88 -31.27
C ASP A 107 9.68 1.68 -30.76
N ARG A 108 10.99 1.73 -31.01
CA ARG A 108 12.00 0.85 -30.39
C ARG A 108 12.08 1.06 -28.86
N GLY A 109 11.17 1.84 -28.28
CA GLY A 109 11.05 2.20 -26.87
C GLY A 109 9.83 1.62 -26.17
N GLY A 110 9.24 0.52 -26.67
CA GLY A 110 8.45 -0.36 -25.81
C GLY A 110 9.31 -0.81 -24.63
N LEU A 111 9.25 -0.07 -23.52
CA LEU A 111 10.13 -0.19 -22.33
C LEU A 111 10.11 -1.59 -21.68
N VAL A 112 9.20 -2.45 -22.14
CA VAL A 112 9.05 -3.85 -21.77
C VAL A 112 9.21 -4.68 -23.03
N ASP A 113 10.32 -5.41 -23.12
CA ASP A 113 10.51 -6.48 -24.08
C ASP A 113 9.67 -7.68 -23.61
N PHE A 114 8.50 -7.86 -24.22
CA PHE A 114 7.55 -8.90 -23.84
C PHE A 114 8.07 -10.31 -24.15
N ASP A 115 8.93 -10.47 -25.16
CA ASP A 115 9.54 -11.76 -25.49
C ASP A 115 10.61 -12.11 -24.46
N LYS A 116 11.42 -11.14 -24.04
CA LYS A 116 12.37 -11.33 -22.92
C LYS A 116 11.65 -11.58 -21.58
N LYS A 117 10.59 -10.84 -21.28
CA LYS A 117 9.81 -11.03 -20.05
C LYS A 117 9.10 -12.39 -20.02
N TRP A 118 8.70 -12.89 -21.19
CA TRP A 118 8.12 -14.21 -21.34
C TRP A 118 9.15 -15.33 -21.17
N ALA A 119 10.35 -15.17 -21.74
CA ALA A 119 11.48 -16.08 -21.53
C ALA A 119 11.93 -16.11 -20.07
N ASP A 120 12.09 -14.95 -19.41
CA ASP A 120 12.42 -14.86 -17.98
C ASP A 120 11.32 -15.52 -17.12
N SER A 121 10.04 -15.38 -17.50
CA SER A 121 8.93 -16.06 -16.80
C SER A 121 8.90 -17.57 -17.03
N GLN A 122 9.45 -18.07 -18.15
CA GLN A 122 9.57 -19.50 -18.41
C GLN A 122 10.76 -20.13 -17.69
N GLU A 123 11.90 -19.44 -17.58
CA GLU A 123 13.01 -19.88 -16.73
C GLU A 123 12.59 -19.93 -15.25
N ASP A 124 11.83 -18.93 -14.79
CA ASP A 124 11.20 -18.98 -13.47
C ASP A 124 10.20 -20.16 -13.39
N HIS A 125 9.41 -20.44 -14.43
CA HIS A 125 8.41 -21.53 -14.41
C HIS A 125 9.00 -22.94 -14.50
N ASP A 126 10.13 -23.15 -15.19
CA ASP A 126 10.79 -24.46 -15.30
C ASP A 126 11.64 -24.79 -14.05
N GLU A 127 12.06 -23.79 -13.26
CA GLU A 127 12.68 -24.00 -11.93
C GLU A 127 11.66 -23.99 -10.76
N LEU A 128 10.37 -23.66 -11.04
CA LEU A 128 9.26 -23.56 -10.07
C LEU A 128 8.09 -24.52 -10.35
N VAL A 129 8.36 -25.70 -10.93
CA VAL A 129 7.38 -26.81 -10.93
C VAL A 129 7.11 -27.40 -9.53
N GLU A 130 7.67 -26.80 -8.48
CA GLU A 130 7.11 -26.83 -7.13
C GLU A 130 7.07 -25.40 -6.57
N SER A 131 5.88 -24.78 -6.62
CA SER A 131 5.51 -23.55 -5.92
C SER A 131 6.14 -22.22 -6.41
N SER A 132 5.44 -21.53 -7.31
CA SER A 132 4.70 -20.30 -6.93
C SER A 132 4.13 -19.55 -8.13
N SER A 133 2.80 -19.49 -8.21
CA SER A 133 2.05 -18.42 -8.88
C SER A 133 1.90 -17.30 -7.86
N ASP A 134 2.76 -16.28 -7.92
CA ASP A 134 2.62 -15.09 -7.08
C ASP A 134 1.87 -14.00 -7.85
N ASN A 135 0.55 -14.18 -7.89
CA ASN A 135 -0.39 -13.07 -8.04
C ASN A 135 -0.73 -12.63 -6.61
N ASP A 136 -0.20 -11.46 -6.23
CA ASP A 136 -0.55 -10.70 -5.02
C ASP A 136 -2.07 -10.61 -4.86
N SER A 137 -2.60 -11.54 -4.06
CA SER A 137 -3.96 -11.53 -3.56
C SER A 137 -3.89 -12.13 -2.17
N SER A 138 -4.17 -11.28 -1.19
CA SER A 138 -4.41 -11.68 0.18
C SER A 138 -5.40 -12.86 0.26
N ASP A 139 -4.91 -14.02 0.63
CA ASP A 139 -5.72 -15.06 1.28
C ASP A 139 -4.75 -15.96 2.05
N ASP A 140 -4.60 -15.65 3.34
CA ASP A 140 -3.88 -16.47 4.31
C ASP A 140 -4.78 -17.67 4.63
N ASN A 141 -4.77 -18.64 3.73
CA ASN A 141 -5.42 -19.92 3.91
C ASN A 141 -4.34 -20.92 4.34
N ASP A 142 -4.45 -21.35 5.60
CA ASP A 142 -3.79 -22.51 6.19
C ASP A 142 -3.70 -23.66 5.18
N ASN A 143 -2.47 -24.02 4.78
CA ASN A 143 -2.21 -25.30 4.16
C ASN A 143 -1.12 -26.01 4.95
N GLU A 144 -1.59 -26.73 5.97
CA GLU A 144 -0.85 -27.72 6.75
C GLU A 144 -0.40 -28.88 5.83
N ASN A 145 0.80 -28.76 5.25
CA ASN A 145 1.57 -29.93 4.80
C ASN A 145 2.74 -30.13 5.76
N PRO A 146 2.72 -31.14 6.65
CA PRO A 146 3.73 -31.30 7.70
C PRO A 146 5.04 -31.99 7.26
N ASP A 147 5.19 -32.39 5.99
CA ASP A 147 6.24 -33.34 5.58
C ASP A 147 7.36 -32.80 4.67
N GLN A 148 7.42 -31.48 4.40
CA GLN A 148 8.61 -30.89 3.78
C GLN A 148 9.48 -30.22 4.86
N GLU A 149 10.41 -30.99 5.42
CA GLU A 149 11.53 -30.45 6.20
C GLU A 149 12.34 -29.48 5.33
N GLU A 150 11.95 -28.21 5.30
CA GLU A 150 12.70 -27.17 4.62
C GLU A 150 14.13 -27.15 5.18
N LYS A 151 15.12 -27.54 4.36
CA LYS A 151 16.54 -27.63 4.77
C LYS A 151 17.04 -26.25 5.22
N GLN A 152 17.04 -26.01 6.52
CA GLN A 152 17.54 -24.75 7.09
C GLN A 152 19.07 -24.69 6.97
N VAL A 153 19.58 -23.64 6.35
CA VAL A 153 21.00 -23.32 6.24
C VAL A 153 21.31 -22.13 7.16
N GLN A 154 22.45 -22.19 7.82
CA GLN A 154 22.96 -21.09 8.65
C GLN A 154 24.03 -20.33 7.87
N TRP A 155 23.92 -19.00 7.82
CA TRP A 155 24.96 -18.13 7.26
C TRP A 155 25.22 -16.92 8.15
N LEU A 156 26.39 -16.30 7.97
CA LEU A 156 26.77 -15.09 8.67
C LEU A 156 26.33 -13.86 7.87
N ASP A 157 25.62 -12.95 8.54
CA ASP A 157 25.24 -11.65 8.03
C ASP A 157 26.43 -10.67 8.06
N GLU A 158 26.28 -9.50 7.42
CA GLU A 158 27.27 -8.42 7.38
C GLU A 158 27.68 -7.93 8.80
N PHE A 159 26.77 -8.09 9.76
CA PHE A 159 26.98 -7.78 11.18
C PHE A 159 27.51 -8.96 12.01
N SER A 160 28.04 -10.00 11.35
CA SER A 160 28.53 -11.24 11.99
C SER A 160 27.47 -11.96 12.83
N ARG A 161 26.18 -11.74 12.56
CA ARG A 161 25.07 -12.45 13.19
C ARG A 161 24.80 -13.73 12.42
N LEU A 162 24.59 -14.84 13.14
CA LEU A 162 24.15 -16.09 12.54
C LEU A 162 22.65 -15.99 12.21
N ILE A 163 22.30 -16.12 10.93
CA ILE A 163 20.92 -16.18 10.45
C ILE A 163 20.65 -17.62 9.99
N THR A 164 19.53 -18.18 10.44
CA THR A 164 18.98 -19.45 9.97
C THR A 164 17.89 -19.17 8.92
N GLY A 165 17.94 -19.83 7.77
CA GLY A 165 16.87 -19.70 6.77
C GLY A 165 17.00 -20.71 5.64
N THR A 166 16.13 -20.62 4.63
CA THR A 166 16.12 -21.60 3.54
C THR A 166 17.30 -21.41 2.58
N PRO A 167 17.69 -22.43 1.80
CA PRO A 167 18.83 -22.31 0.87
C PRO A 167 18.55 -21.27 -0.23
N ALA A 168 17.28 -21.05 -0.57
CA ALA A 168 16.85 -20.00 -1.49
C ALA A 168 17.08 -18.60 -0.90
N GLN A 169 16.79 -18.40 0.39
CA GLN A 169 17.09 -17.16 1.09
C GLN A 169 18.60 -16.88 1.16
N HIS A 170 19.42 -17.92 1.41
CA HIS A 170 20.88 -17.79 1.38
C HIS A 170 21.40 -17.36 -0.01
N ARG A 171 20.87 -17.95 -1.10
CA ARG A 171 21.22 -17.54 -2.47
C ARG A 171 20.84 -16.08 -2.77
N LYS A 172 19.65 -15.64 -2.34
CA LYS A 172 19.21 -14.24 -2.45
C LYS A 172 20.14 -13.29 -1.67
N TYR A 173 20.57 -13.69 -0.48
CA TYR A 173 21.53 -12.95 0.34
C TYR A 173 22.88 -12.77 -0.37
N LEU A 174 23.48 -13.85 -0.90
CA LEU A 174 24.74 -13.79 -1.65
C LEU A 174 24.65 -12.89 -2.89
N ARG A 175 23.52 -12.95 -3.62
CA ARG A 175 23.28 -12.07 -4.77
C ARG A 175 23.26 -10.60 -4.35
N ARG A 176 22.57 -10.26 -3.25
CA ARG A 176 22.52 -8.90 -2.73
C ARG A 176 23.91 -8.40 -2.32
N GLN A 177 24.68 -9.23 -1.61
CA GLN A 177 26.05 -8.91 -1.20
C GLN A 177 26.95 -8.63 -2.40
N ARG A 178 26.86 -9.46 -3.46
CA ARG A 178 27.62 -9.24 -4.70
C ARG A 178 27.26 -7.92 -5.38
N ILE A 179 25.98 -7.56 -5.42
CA ILE A 179 25.52 -6.30 -6.00
C ILE A 179 26.04 -5.10 -5.19
N GLN A 180 25.98 -5.18 -3.86
CA GLN A 180 26.51 -4.13 -2.99
C GLN A 180 28.02 -3.94 -3.15
N LEU A 181 28.80 -5.02 -3.19
CA LEU A 181 30.25 -4.94 -3.42
C LEU A 181 30.57 -4.33 -4.80
N ALA A 182 29.85 -4.73 -5.84
CA ALA A 182 30.03 -4.14 -7.18
C ALA A 182 29.66 -2.65 -7.20
N ALA A 183 28.62 -2.24 -6.47
CA ALA A 183 28.23 -0.85 -6.35
C ALA A 183 29.27 -0.02 -5.57
N GLN A 184 29.86 -0.58 -4.51
CA GLN A 184 30.94 0.07 -3.76
C GLN A 184 32.19 0.25 -4.62
N ALA A 185 32.62 -0.77 -5.36
CA ALA A 185 33.75 -0.67 -6.29
C ALA A 185 33.49 0.39 -7.37
N ALA A 186 32.29 0.42 -7.96
CA ALA A 186 31.92 1.45 -8.93
C ALA A 186 31.90 2.86 -8.33
N MET A 187 31.53 3.02 -7.05
CA MET A 187 31.61 4.30 -6.34
C MET A 187 33.06 4.73 -6.08
N GLU A 188 33.96 3.80 -5.76
CA GLU A 188 35.39 4.07 -5.57
C GLU A 188 36.02 4.56 -6.88
N ASP A 189 35.77 3.84 -7.99
CA ASP A 189 36.24 4.19 -9.34
C ASP A 189 35.66 5.52 -9.84
N ALA A 190 34.40 5.84 -9.48
CA ALA A 190 33.75 7.10 -9.83
C ALA A 190 34.15 8.28 -8.94
N SER A 191 34.83 8.03 -7.82
CA SER A 191 35.27 9.10 -6.94
C SER A 191 36.43 9.85 -7.59
N ALA A 192 36.28 11.17 -7.79
CA ALA A 192 37.34 12.03 -8.35
C ALA A 192 38.53 12.25 -7.38
N ARG A 193 38.68 11.40 -6.35
CA ARG A 193 39.74 11.49 -5.37
C ARG A 193 40.96 10.74 -5.90
N PRO A 194 42.16 11.34 -5.89
CA PRO A 194 43.37 10.61 -6.26
C PRO A 194 43.60 9.44 -5.29
N ALA A 195 44.08 8.31 -5.81
CA ALA A 195 44.49 7.17 -5.00
C ALA A 195 45.56 7.61 -3.98
N LEU A 196 45.45 7.11 -2.75
CA LEU A 196 46.43 7.37 -1.70
C LEU A 196 47.82 6.88 -2.15
N PRO A 197 48.88 7.68 -1.97
CA PRO A 197 50.23 7.28 -2.38
C PRO A 197 50.68 6.04 -1.59
N SER A 198 51.16 5.01 -2.29
CA SER A 198 51.62 3.75 -1.69
C SER A 198 52.92 3.89 -0.88
N THR A 199 53.69 4.93 -1.15
CA THR A 199 54.95 5.24 -0.46
C THR A 199 54.83 6.61 0.20
N LEU A 200 54.53 6.61 1.49
CA LEU A 200 54.67 7.79 2.33
C LEU A 200 56.17 8.04 2.55
N ILE A 201 56.64 9.24 2.26
CA ILE A 201 58.01 9.64 2.59
C ILE A 201 58.05 9.91 4.10
N TYR A 202 58.57 8.96 4.87
CA TYR A 202 58.85 9.16 6.28
C TYR A 202 60.16 9.95 6.40
N GLY A 203 60.08 11.18 6.88
CA GLY A 203 61.26 11.91 7.34
C GLY A 203 61.72 11.37 8.70
N ASP A 204 63.01 11.53 9.01
CA ASP A 204 63.64 11.07 10.27
C ASP A 204 62.98 11.67 11.53
N THR A 205 62.29 12.80 11.35
CA THR A 205 61.37 13.38 12.35
C THR A 205 60.05 13.74 11.68
N ILE A 206 58.96 13.09 12.09
CA ILE A 206 57.61 13.52 11.72
C ILE A 206 57.27 14.67 12.65
N GLN A 207 57.10 15.89 12.10
CA GLN A 207 56.66 17.05 12.87
C GLN A 207 55.16 16.96 13.20
N THR A 208 54.76 15.94 13.97
CA THR A 208 53.37 15.73 14.42
C THR A 208 52.83 16.94 15.20
N ALA A 209 53.70 17.62 15.94
CA ALA A 209 53.33 18.80 16.72
C ALA A 209 53.04 20.06 15.88
N ALA A 210 53.54 20.15 14.64
CA ALA A 210 53.32 21.31 13.77
C ALA A 210 51.95 21.28 13.08
N PHE A 211 51.34 20.10 12.98
CA PHE A 211 50.05 19.91 12.31
C PHE A 211 49.11 19.12 13.23
N ASN A 212 48.55 19.81 14.21
CA ASN A 212 47.48 19.27 15.05
C ASN A 212 46.13 19.75 14.49
N PRO A 213 45.47 18.98 13.59
CA PRO A 213 44.12 19.32 13.13
C PRO A 213 43.12 19.36 14.29
N ASP A 214 43.45 18.69 15.39
CA ASP A 214 42.62 18.53 16.57
C ASP A 214 42.44 19.82 17.37
N THR A 215 43.36 20.80 17.27
CA THR A 215 43.23 22.08 18.01
C THR A 215 42.10 22.93 17.44
N VAL A 216 42.03 23.04 16.11
CA VAL A 216 40.95 23.74 15.43
C VAL A 216 39.61 23.04 15.66
N ILE A 217 39.63 21.71 15.72
CA ILE A 217 38.45 20.90 16.03
C ILE A 217 38.04 21.12 17.50
N SER A 218 38.96 21.10 18.45
CA SER A 218 38.68 21.31 19.86
C SER A 218 38.13 22.71 20.13
N ASP A 219 38.69 23.72 19.48
CA ASP A 219 38.23 25.11 19.60
C ASP A 219 36.80 25.24 19.06
N ARG A 220 36.51 24.69 17.88
CA ARG A 220 35.16 24.66 17.32
C ARG A 220 34.18 23.87 18.19
N MET A 221 34.61 22.74 18.75
CA MET A 221 33.80 21.93 19.66
C MET A 221 33.52 22.69 20.96
N SER A 222 34.47 23.46 21.47
CA SER A 222 34.29 24.31 22.65
C SER A 222 33.31 25.45 22.38
N GLU A 223 33.38 26.08 21.20
CA GLU A 223 32.42 27.11 20.78
C GLU A 223 31.01 26.55 20.59
N LEU A 224 30.89 25.34 20.05
CA LEU A 224 29.61 24.64 19.89
C LEU A 224 29.01 24.28 21.26
N ALA A 225 29.81 23.76 22.18
CA ALA A 225 29.37 23.46 23.54
C ALA A 225 28.89 24.72 24.27
N ALA A 226 29.64 25.82 24.19
CA ALA A 226 29.25 27.11 24.79
C ALA A 226 27.98 27.72 24.17
N LYS A 227 27.65 27.38 22.92
CA LYS A 227 26.39 27.77 22.27
C LYS A 227 25.22 26.84 22.64
N ARG A 228 25.50 25.56 22.86
CA ARG A 228 24.50 24.51 23.11
C ARG A 228 23.88 24.61 24.51
N ASP A 229 24.67 24.92 25.53
CA ASP A 229 24.22 24.87 26.93
C ASP A 229 23.59 26.18 27.43
N LYS A 230 23.15 27.05 26.51
CA LYS A 230 22.44 28.31 26.84
C LYS A 230 20.97 28.09 27.18
N GLU A 231 20.40 26.99 26.73
CA GLU A 231 19.04 26.59 27.06
C GLU A 231 19.13 25.43 28.07
N ALA A 232 18.35 25.51 29.15
CA ALA A 232 18.29 24.47 30.14
C ALA A 232 17.96 23.14 29.44
N THR A 233 18.83 22.15 29.60
CA THR A 233 18.57 20.77 29.16
C THR A 233 18.01 20.05 30.39
N PRO A 234 16.72 19.66 30.45
CA PRO A 234 15.78 19.43 29.34
C PRO A 234 15.02 20.68 28.87
N PRO A 235 14.65 20.75 27.58
CA PRO A 235 13.86 21.86 27.04
C PRO A 235 12.54 22.03 27.80
N PRO A 236 11.98 23.24 27.85
CA PRO A 236 10.66 23.46 28.44
C PRO A 236 9.60 22.62 27.73
N GLU A 237 8.52 22.27 28.45
CA GLU A 237 7.42 21.47 27.90
C GLU A 237 6.70 22.25 26.78
N THR A 238 7.16 22.09 25.54
CA THR A 238 6.49 22.65 24.36
C THR A 238 5.46 21.66 23.85
N HIS A 239 4.19 22.07 23.86
CA HIS A 239 3.09 21.26 23.35
C HIS A 239 2.75 21.61 21.90
N TYR A 240 2.22 20.63 21.18
CA TYR A 240 1.80 20.78 19.78
C TYR A 240 0.65 21.80 19.64
N ASP A 241 0.77 22.73 18.69
CA ASP A 241 -0.25 23.73 18.35
C ASP A 241 -0.95 23.34 17.04
N GLY A 242 -2.20 22.88 17.16
CA GLY A 242 -3.00 22.44 16.01
C GLY A 242 -3.46 23.58 15.09
N GLU A 243 -3.47 24.83 15.56
CA GLU A 243 -3.83 26.01 14.75
C GLU A 243 -2.71 26.39 13.78
N ALA A 244 -1.48 25.97 14.05
CA ALA A 244 -0.35 26.20 13.16
C ALA A 244 -0.37 25.30 11.90
N GLU A 245 -1.12 24.20 11.92
CA GLU A 245 -1.16 23.23 10.83
C GLU A 245 -2.48 23.26 10.03
N ILE A 246 -2.40 23.32 8.70
CA ILE A 246 -3.56 23.32 7.79
C ILE A 246 -4.11 21.88 7.55
N ARG A 247 -3.56 20.87 8.22
CA ARG A 247 -3.97 19.45 8.08
C ARG A 247 -5.33 19.12 8.70
N THR A 248 -5.91 20.02 9.47
CA THR A 248 -7.18 19.83 10.20
C THR A 248 -8.43 19.88 9.33
N LYS A 249 -8.31 20.09 8.01
CA LYS A 249 -9.46 20.12 7.10
C LYS A 249 -10.11 18.73 6.97
N GLY A 250 -11.14 18.46 7.77
CA GLY A 250 -12.06 17.33 7.59
C GLY A 250 -12.30 16.44 8.82
N THR A 251 -11.55 16.64 9.90
CA THR A 251 -11.73 15.89 11.16
C THR A 251 -12.03 16.86 12.30
N GLY A 252 -13.01 16.56 13.14
CA GLY A 252 -13.31 17.36 14.34
C GLY A 252 -12.11 17.36 15.27
N PHE A 253 -11.36 18.45 15.30
CA PHE A 253 -10.16 18.62 16.12
C PHE A 253 -10.51 19.40 17.39
N TYR A 254 -10.06 18.91 18.54
CA TYR A 254 -10.16 19.61 19.83
C TYR A 254 -8.77 20.15 20.17
N GLY A 255 -8.60 21.47 20.12
CA GLY A 255 -7.35 22.14 20.46
C GLY A 255 -7.30 22.49 21.95
N PHE A 256 -6.26 22.05 22.65
CA PHE A 256 -6.03 22.42 24.04
C PHE A 256 -5.49 23.84 24.18
N SER A 257 -5.83 24.51 25.27
CA SER A 257 -5.27 25.82 25.63
C SER A 257 -3.75 25.78 25.73
N LYS A 258 -3.09 26.91 25.48
CA LYS A 258 -1.63 27.06 25.62
C LYS A 258 -1.20 27.10 27.08
N ASP A 259 -2.09 27.56 27.96
CA ASP A 259 -1.86 27.66 29.40
C ASP A 259 -1.90 26.27 30.04
N GLU A 260 -0.85 25.90 30.76
CA GLU A 260 -0.70 24.55 31.33
C GLU A 260 -1.82 24.18 32.30
N GLU A 261 -2.29 25.13 33.12
CA GLU A 261 -3.35 24.88 34.10
C GLU A 261 -4.68 24.60 33.42
N LEU A 262 -5.05 25.41 32.42
CA LEU A 262 -6.27 25.22 31.65
C LEU A 262 -6.19 23.94 30.83
N ARG A 263 -5.05 23.65 30.17
CA ARG A 263 -4.84 22.38 29.47
C ARG A 263 -5.00 21.18 30.38
N LYS A 264 -4.45 21.22 31.60
CA LYS A 264 -4.60 20.13 32.59
C LYS A 264 -6.07 19.95 32.99
N GLN A 265 -6.84 21.02 33.11
CA GLN A 265 -8.28 20.94 33.39
C GLN A 265 -9.05 20.36 32.20
N GLU A 266 -8.77 20.83 30.99
CA GLU A 266 -9.37 20.32 29.74
C GLU A 266 -9.07 18.83 29.54
N GLN A 267 -7.82 18.41 29.81
CA GLN A 267 -7.40 17.01 29.72
C GLN A 267 -8.14 16.14 30.75
N LYS A 268 -8.26 16.61 32.00
CA LYS A 268 -9.03 15.91 33.03
C LYS A 268 -10.50 15.77 32.64
N GLY A 269 -11.12 16.82 32.11
CA GLY A 269 -12.50 16.76 31.61
C GLY A 269 -12.66 15.73 30.48
N LEU A 270 -11.72 15.68 29.54
CA LEU A 270 -11.73 14.69 28.46
C LEU A 270 -11.54 13.25 28.97
N GLU A 271 -10.71 13.05 29.98
CA GLU A 271 -10.51 11.76 30.64
C GLU A 271 -11.77 11.31 31.38
N GLU A 272 -12.48 12.22 32.04
CA GLU A 272 -13.77 11.95 32.68
C GLU A 272 -14.84 11.54 31.66
N GLU A 273 -14.98 12.27 30.55
CA GLU A 273 -15.91 11.91 29.47
C GLU A 273 -15.56 10.55 28.84
N ARG A 274 -14.28 10.25 28.66
CA ARG A 274 -13.84 8.92 28.21
C ARG A 274 -14.24 7.83 29.21
N ALA A 275 -13.98 8.04 30.49
CA ALA A 275 -14.37 7.08 31.52
C ALA A 275 -15.90 6.85 31.53
N GLU A 276 -16.70 7.90 31.38
CA GLU A 276 -18.16 7.77 31.27
C GLU A 276 -18.61 6.99 30.03
N THR A 277 -18.04 7.30 28.87
CA THR A 277 -18.43 6.64 27.61
C THR A 277 -18.00 5.17 27.60
N GLU A 278 -16.83 4.86 28.15
CA GLU A 278 -16.39 3.49 28.37
C GLU A 278 -17.30 2.75 29.35
N ARG A 279 -17.70 3.38 30.47
CA ARG A 279 -18.65 2.78 31.42
C ARG A 279 -19.98 2.48 30.75
N LYS A 280 -20.54 3.44 30.00
CA LYS A 280 -21.79 3.26 29.23
C LYS A 280 -21.67 2.15 28.18
N ARG A 281 -20.50 2.04 27.52
CA ARG A 281 -20.22 0.95 26.55
C ARG A 281 -20.13 -0.41 27.24
N LYS A 282 -19.44 -0.51 28.38
CA LYS A 282 -19.36 -1.74 29.20
C LYS A 282 -20.73 -2.17 29.70
N GLU A 283 -21.51 -1.25 30.27
CA GLU A 283 -22.89 -1.53 30.72
C GLU A 283 -23.78 -2.02 29.56
N ARG A 284 -23.63 -1.46 28.36
CA ARG A 284 -24.36 -1.94 27.16
C ARG A 284 -23.88 -3.33 26.73
N ALA A 285 -22.57 -3.57 26.73
CA ALA A 285 -21.99 -4.86 26.38
C ALA A 285 -22.45 -5.96 27.35
N GLU A 286 -22.42 -5.70 28.66
CA GLU A 286 -22.90 -6.61 29.69
C GLU A 286 -24.39 -6.94 29.54
N LYS A 287 -25.24 -5.95 29.22
CA LYS A 287 -26.67 -6.19 28.92
C LYS A 287 -26.86 -7.07 27.69
N VAL A 288 -26.06 -6.86 26.65
CA VAL A 288 -26.11 -7.69 25.43
C VAL A 288 -25.64 -9.11 25.73
N GLU A 289 -24.57 -9.29 26.51
CA GLU A 289 -24.09 -10.60 26.95
C GLU A 289 -25.10 -11.32 27.85
N ALA A 290 -25.70 -10.63 28.82
CA ALA A 290 -26.73 -11.20 29.68
C ALA A 290 -27.93 -11.71 28.85
N ARG A 291 -28.40 -10.90 27.89
CA ARG A 291 -29.46 -11.30 26.95
C ARG A 291 -29.02 -12.49 26.09
N ARG A 292 -27.77 -12.52 25.65
CA ARG A 292 -27.22 -13.63 24.86
C ARG A 292 -27.22 -14.93 25.68
N ARG A 293 -26.78 -14.90 26.95
CA ARG A 293 -26.79 -16.06 27.85
C ARG A 293 -28.22 -16.56 28.09
N GLU A 294 -29.17 -15.67 28.35
CA GLU A 294 -30.59 -16.06 28.51
C GLU A 294 -31.16 -16.73 27.25
N VAL A 295 -30.81 -16.21 26.06
CA VAL A 295 -31.23 -16.82 24.79
C VAL A 295 -30.56 -18.18 24.57
N GLU A 296 -29.29 -18.33 24.93
CA GLU A 296 -28.57 -19.60 24.84
C GLU A 296 -29.15 -20.65 25.81
N GLU A 297 -29.44 -20.30 27.06
CA GLU A 297 -30.13 -21.17 28.03
C GLU A 297 -31.53 -21.57 27.54
N ARG A 298 -32.30 -20.62 27.01
CA ARG A 298 -33.61 -20.91 26.42
C ARG A 298 -33.49 -21.85 25.22
N ARG A 299 -32.47 -21.67 24.38
CA ARG A 299 -32.20 -22.55 23.24
C ARG A 299 -31.85 -23.96 23.71
N GLN A 300 -31.01 -24.09 24.73
CA GLN A 300 -30.66 -25.39 25.33
C GLN A 300 -31.90 -26.08 25.93
N ALA A 301 -32.75 -25.36 26.66
CA ALA A 301 -33.98 -25.92 27.22
C ALA A 301 -34.97 -26.40 26.13
N VAL A 302 -35.05 -25.68 25.01
CA VAL A 302 -35.86 -26.10 23.85
C VAL A 302 -35.27 -27.35 23.20
N LEU A 303 -33.94 -27.41 23.02
CA LEU A 303 -33.26 -28.59 22.48
C LEU A 303 -33.44 -29.82 23.38
N ALA A 304 -33.33 -29.67 24.70
CA ALA A 304 -33.58 -30.74 25.66
C ALA A 304 -35.02 -31.26 25.58
N LYS A 305 -36.01 -30.35 25.57
CA LYS A 305 -37.43 -30.73 25.39
C LYS A 305 -37.69 -31.39 24.04
N LYS A 306 -36.96 -31.01 22.99
CA LYS A 306 -37.07 -31.64 21.67
C LYS A 306 -36.47 -33.04 21.69
N ALA A 307 -35.29 -33.22 22.29
CA ALA A 307 -34.66 -34.53 22.46
C ALA A 307 -35.50 -35.48 23.31
N GLU A 308 -36.15 -35.01 24.37
CA GLU A 308 -37.10 -35.81 25.16
C GLU A 308 -38.32 -36.25 24.34
N ARG A 309 -38.86 -35.38 23.47
CA ARG A 309 -39.98 -35.72 22.59
C ARG A 309 -39.57 -36.72 21.52
N GLU A 310 -38.46 -36.46 20.84
CA GLU A 310 -37.88 -37.37 19.85
C GLU A 310 -37.54 -38.73 20.50
N GLY A 311 -37.03 -38.75 21.73
CA GLY A 311 -36.81 -39.98 22.49
C GLY A 311 -38.10 -40.75 22.77
N ARG A 312 -39.17 -40.08 23.21
CA ARG A 312 -40.49 -40.72 23.39
C ARG A 312 -41.09 -41.22 22.08
N GLU A 313 -40.92 -40.47 21.00
CA GLU A 313 -41.38 -40.88 19.67
C GLU A 313 -40.61 -42.12 19.18
N VAL A 314 -39.28 -42.16 19.41
CA VAL A 314 -38.44 -43.34 19.13
C VAL A 314 -38.84 -44.52 20.00
N ASP A 315 -39.06 -44.33 21.30
CA ASP A 315 -39.49 -45.40 22.20
C ASP A 315 -40.87 -45.95 21.78
N SER A 316 -41.83 -45.08 21.44
CA SER A 316 -43.14 -45.50 20.93
C SER A 316 -43.06 -46.21 19.58
N PHE A 317 -42.12 -45.81 18.72
CA PHE A 317 -41.85 -46.46 17.44
C PHE A 317 -41.20 -47.83 17.65
N LEU A 318 -40.26 -47.96 18.59
CA LEU A 318 -39.62 -49.23 18.94
C LEU A 318 -40.59 -50.20 19.61
N GLU A 319 -41.48 -49.70 20.47
CA GLU A 319 -42.54 -50.50 21.11
C GLU A 319 -43.54 -51.02 20.06
N GLY A 320 -44.00 -50.16 19.14
CA GLY A 320 -44.87 -50.57 18.03
C GLY A 320 -44.20 -51.56 17.06
N LEU A 321 -42.92 -51.38 16.75
CA LEU A 321 -42.15 -52.33 15.94
C LEU A 321 -41.92 -53.66 16.68
N GLY A 322 -41.76 -53.62 18.00
CA GLY A 322 -41.66 -54.79 18.86
C GLY A 322 -42.94 -55.61 18.89
N GLU A 323 -44.11 -54.95 19.00
CA GLU A 323 -45.41 -55.60 18.88
C GLU A 323 -45.66 -56.18 17.47
N GLU A 324 -45.27 -55.48 16.41
CA GLU A 324 -45.39 -55.97 15.03
C GLU A 324 -44.50 -57.19 14.76
N MET A 325 -43.26 -57.21 15.29
CA MET A 325 -42.38 -58.38 15.26
C MET A 325 -42.92 -59.56 16.07
N LEU A 326 -43.51 -59.30 17.25
CA LEU A 326 -44.10 -60.36 18.08
C LEU A 326 -45.36 -60.94 17.43
N ALA A 327 -46.21 -60.10 16.84
CA ALA A 327 -47.41 -60.52 16.11
C ALA A 327 -47.07 -61.25 14.79
N GLY A 328 -45.98 -60.86 14.12
CA GLY A 328 -45.44 -61.57 12.95
C GLY A 328 -44.88 -62.96 13.28
N ALA A 329 -44.38 -63.19 14.49
CA ALA A 329 -43.86 -64.50 14.90
C ALA A 329 -44.97 -65.54 15.16
N ASP A 330 -46.14 -65.13 15.67
CA ASP A 330 -47.27 -66.03 15.97
C ASP A 330 -48.04 -66.50 14.72
N THR A 331 -47.94 -65.80 13.59
CA THR A 331 -48.56 -66.23 12.32
C THR A 331 -47.75 -67.28 11.55
N SER A 332 -46.55 -67.66 12.03
CA SER A 332 -45.71 -68.69 11.41
C SER A 332 -45.82 -70.09 12.04
N LYS A 333 -46.68 -70.26 13.06
CA LYS A 333 -46.82 -71.51 13.85
C LYS A 333 -48.18 -72.21 13.70
N GLY A 334 -48.85 -72.03 12.57
CA GLY A 334 -50.14 -72.67 12.25
C GLY A 334 -50.18 -73.22 10.83
N GLY A 335 -49.37 -74.24 10.54
CA GLY A 335 -49.32 -74.80 9.18
C GLY A 335 -48.57 -76.12 9.07
N ASN A 336 -48.81 -77.09 9.97
CA ASN A 336 -48.47 -78.49 9.71
C ASN A 336 -49.17 -79.46 10.68
N ASP A 337 -50.25 -80.10 10.23
CA ASP A 337 -50.67 -81.50 10.51
C ASP A 337 -52.01 -81.74 9.80
N GLY A 338 -52.07 -82.54 8.72
CA GLY A 338 -52.53 -83.95 8.74
C GLY A 338 -54.07 -84.01 8.63
N GLY A 339 -54.76 -84.71 7.73
CA GLY A 339 -54.50 -85.78 6.78
C GLY A 339 -55.85 -86.50 6.53
N VAL A 340 -55.87 -87.37 5.51
CA VAL A 340 -56.86 -88.45 5.26
C VAL A 340 -58.19 -88.08 4.60
N GLY A 341 -58.45 -88.68 3.43
CA GLY A 341 -59.78 -88.79 2.81
C GLY A 341 -59.73 -88.80 1.30
#